data_AF-A0A8H5LQ10-F1
#
_entry.id   AF-A0A8H5LQ10-F1
#
_cell.length_a   1.000
_cell.length_b   1.000
_cell.length_c   1.000
_cell.angle_alpha   90.00
_cell.angle_beta   90.00
_cell.angle_gamma   90.00
#
_symmetry.space_group_name_H-M   'P 1'
#
loop_
_entity.id
_entity.type
_entity.pdbx_description
1 polymer ?
#
loop_
_entity_poly.entity_id
_entity_poly.type
_entity_poly.pdbx_seq_one_letter_code
_entity_poly.pdbx_strand_id
1 'polypeptide(L)'
;MLWIKLASMGVKDPIIDWLRMTYRKMEYVVKVCGSHSDPFSSNLGVITGNPSSPMLFDLGVSDLVNLLMHADDTGLVTTCPIHMQSQLGQFEHYAGRTGFECSVPKCLIIIHNAQYEKEKNVKFTLHGRELQVVKDTKYIGAHFQSSKGNMFKRHYETYAKKASRASGAILHAKSFVGNDMAVWDSLELYRGRVEPYLMNGAEYSPDTVDSLTSLLKDVQHKFLRRVLYQQKHSSLDVLFTETGIRPVQYSRIILLLKNMKYLAQLPHNHLAWKAWRESFSLAEAGYTSLFTETCYVLEKKLPRPVVWNVPTFENVTASHISMIIEKVEESMRSALHFGMIKCPRTQDSLKDRKEYDKKAKKMVFKAIAFRHYLRVPTASHRKALIHLVTGNHQLAVERLRWNERNRPRVDDRNKRTCRFCHVQIEDPPHVLFECRANAEIVSVRNTFISKMLAEFPMHSRRFEDAWDLFRSLLADKKVINLFAKLAFDVLELVYAVDLLNK
;
A
#
# COMPACT_ATOMS: atom_id res chain seq x y z
N MET A 1 18.54 -39.83 -13.07
CA MET A 1 18.87 -39.16 -11.79
C MET A 1 17.67 -39.05 -10.85
N LEU A 2 16.60 -38.34 -11.21
CA LEU A 2 15.44 -38.10 -10.31
C LEU A 2 14.89 -39.39 -9.67
N TRP A 3 14.69 -40.45 -10.45
CA TRP A 3 14.20 -41.73 -9.93
C TRP A 3 15.12 -42.37 -8.89
N ILE A 4 16.44 -42.30 -9.11
CA ILE A 4 17.45 -42.81 -8.17
C ILE A 4 17.37 -42.00 -6.88
N LYS A 5 17.18 -40.69 -7.00
CA LYS A 5 17.08 -39.79 -5.86
C LYS A 5 15.83 -40.07 -5.02
N LEU A 6 14.67 -40.22 -5.66
CA LEU A 6 13.45 -40.63 -4.96
C LEU A 6 13.61 -41.98 -4.24
N ALA A 7 14.24 -42.96 -4.89
CA ALA A 7 14.53 -44.24 -4.25
C ALA A 7 15.45 -44.09 -3.02
N SER A 8 16.51 -43.27 -3.12
CA SER A 8 17.41 -42.99 -1.98
C SER A 8 16.73 -42.25 -0.82
N MET A 9 15.65 -41.52 -1.09
CA MET A 9 14.81 -40.87 -0.08
C MET A 9 13.76 -41.82 0.53
N GLY A 10 13.75 -43.10 0.14
CA GLY A 10 12.84 -44.12 0.66
C GLY A 10 11.47 -44.16 -0.03
N VAL A 11 11.30 -43.51 -1.19
CA VAL A 11 10.07 -43.63 -1.98
C VAL A 11 9.97 -45.06 -2.53
N LYS A 12 8.84 -45.72 -2.27
CA LYS A 12 8.62 -47.12 -2.67
C LYS A 12 8.43 -47.28 -4.18
N ASP A 13 8.84 -48.44 -4.69
CA ASP A 13 8.82 -48.77 -6.12
C ASP A 13 7.48 -48.53 -6.83
N PRO A 14 6.29 -48.85 -6.26
CA PRO A 14 5.03 -48.62 -6.97
C PRO A 14 4.78 -47.16 -7.35
N ILE A 15 5.22 -46.21 -6.51
CA ILE A 15 5.09 -44.78 -6.79
C ILE A 15 6.08 -44.37 -7.89
N ILE A 16 7.32 -44.86 -7.80
CA ILE A 16 8.37 -44.58 -8.79
C ILE A 16 7.97 -45.14 -10.15
N ASP A 17 7.42 -46.34 -10.20
CA ASP A 17 6.98 -46.99 -11.43
C ASP A 17 5.75 -46.30 -12.04
N TRP A 18 4.81 -45.84 -11.20
CA TRP A 18 3.70 -45.02 -11.66
C TRP A 18 4.17 -43.68 -12.27
N LEU A 19 5.14 -43.00 -11.62
CA LEU A 19 5.74 -41.79 -12.16
C LEU A 19 6.46 -42.08 -13.48
N ARG A 20 7.29 -43.13 -13.54
CA ARG A 20 7.99 -43.54 -14.77
C ARG A 20 7.03 -43.86 -15.90
N MET A 21 5.94 -44.59 -15.62
CA MET A 21 4.90 -44.90 -16.60
C MET A 21 4.28 -43.61 -17.15
N THR A 22 3.94 -42.67 -16.27
CA THR A 22 3.34 -41.38 -16.65
C THR A 22 4.26 -40.61 -17.57
N TYR A 23 5.54 -40.47 -17.22
CA TYR A 23 6.53 -39.77 -18.03
C TYR A 23 6.82 -40.49 -19.35
N ARG A 24 6.83 -41.83 -19.36
CA ARG A 24 7.08 -42.63 -20.57
C ARG A 24 5.94 -42.56 -21.59
N LYS A 25 4.70 -42.45 -21.13
CA LYS A 25 3.51 -42.41 -21.99
C LYS A 25 3.08 -40.99 -22.38
N MET A 26 3.78 -39.97 -21.90
CA MET A 26 3.40 -38.59 -22.14
C MET A 26 3.89 -38.10 -23.50
N GLU A 27 2.95 -37.64 -24.32
CA GLU A 27 3.19 -36.99 -25.59
C GLU A 27 2.70 -35.55 -25.55
N TYR A 28 3.38 -34.71 -26.31
CA TYR A 28 3.12 -33.29 -26.46
C TYR A 28 2.64 -33.01 -27.87
N VAL A 29 1.72 -32.06 -27.99
CA VAL A 29 1.25 -31.53 -29.26
C VAL A 29 1.23 -30.01 -29.14
N VAL A 30 1.81 -29.31 -30.11
CA VAL A 30 1.80 -27.84 -30.13
C VAL A 30 0.63 -27.37 -31.00
N LYS A 31 -0.24 -26.55 -30.44
CA LYS A 31 -1.34 -25.91 -31.17
C LYS A 31 -0.97 -24.47 -31.56
N VAL A 32 -0.94 -24.17 -32.86
CA VAL A 32 -0.71 -22.81 -33.40
C VAL A 32 -1.82 -22.47 -34.40
N CYS A 33 -2.52 -21.36 -34.17
CA CYS A 33 -3.56 -20.85 -35.07
C CYS A 33 -4.60 -21.90 -35.52
N GLY A 34 -4.96 -22.84 -34.64
CA GLY A 34 -5.94 -23.90 -34.91
C GLY A 34 -5.35 -25.19 -35.51
N SER A 35 -4.10 -25.17 -35.95
CA SER A 35 -3.36 -26.36 -36.42
C SER A 35 -2.59 -27.01 -35.27
N HIS A 36 -2.37 -28.32 -35.36
CA HIS A 36 -1.61 -29.11 -34.39
C HIS A 36 -0.33 -29.65 -35.05
N SER A 37 0.75 -29.75 -34.28
CA SER A 37 1.92 -30.53 -34.69
C SER A 37 1.61 -32.03 -34.63
N ASP A 38 2.49 -32.84 -35.21
CA ASP A 38 2.54 -34.26 -34.86
C ASP A 38 2.87 -34.43 -33.36
N PRO A 39 2.41 -35.52 -32.72
CA PRO A 39 2.81 -35.84 -31.36
C PRO A 39 4.31 -36.07 -31.23
N PHE A 40 4.91 -35.57 -30.15
CA PHE A 40 6.31 -35.84 -29.81
C PHE A 40 6.47 -36.08 -28.31
N SER A 41 7.49 -36.82 -27.91
CA SER A 41 7.78 -37.09 -26.50
C SER A 41 8.94 -36.21 -25.98
N SER A 42 8.95 -35.92 -24.68
CA SER A 42 10.13 -35.34 -24.02
C SER A 42 10.81 -36.38 -23.15
N ASN A 43 12.09 -36.64 -23.42
CA ASN A 43 12.89 -37.61 -22.68
C ASN A 43 13.63 -36.98 -21.48
N LEU A 44 13.61 -35.65 -21.37
CA LEU A 44 14.35 -34.87 -20.37
C LEU A 44 13.45 -33.80 -19.74
N GLY A 45 13.63 -33.58 -18.44
CA GLY A 45 12.92 -32.56 -17.67
C GLY A 45 11.61 -33.02 -17.02
N VAL A 46 11.06 -32.15 -16.19
CA VAL A 46 9.75 -32.33 -15.55
C VAL A 46 8.63 -31.83 -16.47
N ILE A 47 7.41 -32.34 -16.30
CA ILE A 47 6.28 -32.01 -17.16
C ILE A 47 5.75 -30.62 -16.81
N THR A 48 5.90 -29.66 -17.73
CA THR A 48 5.38 -28.30 -17.52
C THR A 48 3.85 -28.32 -17.44
N GLY A 49 3.30 -27.69 -16.40
CA GLY A 49 1.86 -27.66 -16.14
C GLY A 49 1.31 -28.86 -15.36
N ASN A 50 2.13 -29.89 -15.08
CA ASN A 50 1.74 -30.99 -14.20
C ASN A 50 1.85 -30.56 -12.72
N PRO A 51 0.80 -30.78 -11.89
CA PRO A 51 0.82 -30.42 -10.47
C PRO A 51 1.97 -31.02 -9.64
N SER A 52 2.49 -32.20 -10.00
CA SER A 52 3.58 -32.85 -9.25
C SER A 52 4.96 -32.34 -9.64
N SER A 53 5.10 -31.72 -10.81
CA SER A 53 6.40 -31.38 -11.38
C SER A 53 7.22 -30.35 -10.59
N PRO A 54 6.63 -29.31 -9.96
CA PRO A 54 7.38 -28.42 -9.07
C PRO A 54 8.04 -29.15 -7.91
N MET A 55 7.31 -30.03 -7.22
CA MET A 55 7.85 -30.82 -6.12
C MET A 55 8.94 -31.79 -6.61
N LEU A 56 8.74 -32.42 -7.76
CA LEU A 56 9.74 -33.31 -8.35
C LEU A 56 11.02 -32.56 -8.75
N PHE A 57 10.89 -31.31 -9.20
CA PHE A 57 12.03 -30.44 -9.46
C PHE A 57 12.78 -30.14 -8.16
N ASP A 58 12.08 -29.69 -7.11
CA ASP A 58 12.67 -29.36 -5.80
C ASP A 58 13.41 -30.57 -5.20
N LEU A 59 12.78 -31.75 -5.24
CA LEU A 59 13.43 -33.00 -4.83
C LEU A 59 14.62 -33.34 -5.72
N GLY A 60 14.56 -33.04 -7.02
CA GLY A 60 15.68 -33.20 -7.94
C GLY A 60 16.90 -32.38 -7.52
N VAL A 61 16.69 -31.13 -7.07
CA VAL A 61 17.77 -30.19 -6.73
C VAL A 61 18.15 -30.16 -5.25
N SER A 62 17.48 -30.92 -4.39
CA SER A 62 17.61 -30.84 -2.92
C SER A 62 19.00 -31.08 -2.30
N ASP A 63 19.98 -31.58 -3.07
CA ASP A 63 21.33 -31.85 -2.55
C ASP A 63 22.23 -30.61 -2.63
N LEU A 64 21.73 -29.52 -3.23
CA LEU A 64 22.39 -28.23 -3.24
C LEU A 64 22.26 -27.57 -1.86
N VAL A 65 23.36 -27.57 -1.11
CA VAL A 65 23.44 -26.97 0.23
C VAL A 65 24.04 -25.55 0.12
N ASN A 66 23.64 -24.65 1.02
CA ASN A 66 24.16 -23.27 1.13
C ASN A 66 23.83 -22.31 -0.03
N LEU A 67 22.73 -22.56 -0.74
CA LEU A 67 22.23 -21.69 -1.80
C LEU A 67 20.91 -21.02 -1.40
N LEU A 68 20.72 -19.77 -1.83
CA LEU A 68 19.39 -19.17 -1.85
C LEU A 68 18.72 -19.67 -3.13
N MET A 69 17.75 -20.58 -3.02
CA MET A 69 17.09 -21.16 -4.19
C MET A 69 15.61 -20.85 -4.20
N HIS A 70 15.11 -20.52 -5.39
CA HIS A 70 13.69 -20.46 -5.68
C HIS A 70 13.44 -21.05 -7.06
N ALA A 71 13.05 -22.33 -7.08
CA ALA A 71 13.09 -23.15 -8.29
C ALA A 71 14.49 -23.10 -8.94
N ASP A 72 14.58 -22.68 -10.20
CA ASP A 72 15.83 -22.56 -10.97
C ASP A 72 16.61 -21.27 -10.66
N ASP A 73 15.98 -20.24 -10.10
CA ASP A 73 16.66 -19.02 -9.67
C ASP A 73 17.50 -19.30 -8.42
N THR A 74 18.82 -19.28 -8.59
CA THR A 74 19.80 -19.54 -7.54
C THR A 74 20.65 -18.31 -7.24
N GLY A 75 20.76 -17.96 -5.96
CA GLY A 75 21.60 -16.89 -5.43
C GLY A 75 22.74 -17.43 -4.57
N LEU A 76 23.93 -16.88 -4.80
CA LEU A 76 25.16 -17.10 -4.03
C LEU A 76 25.57 -15.81 -3.33
N VAL A 77 25.97 -15.92 -2.06
CA VAL A 77 26.40 -14.76 -1.26
C VAL A 77 27.63 -15.13 -0.44
N THR A 78 28.65 -14.27 -0.49
CA THR A 78 29.85 -14.37 0.34
C THR A 78 30.52 -13.01 0.44
N THR A 79 31.29 -12.81 1.51
CA THR A 79 32.14 -11.63 1.72
C THR A 79 33.54 -11.80 1.14
N CYS A 80 33.89 -13.02 0.69
CA CYS A 80 35.20 -13.36 0.18
C CYS A 80 35.15 -13.77 -1.32
N PRO A 81 35.86 -13.07 -2.21
CA PRO A 81 35.92 -13.37 -3.64
C PRO A 81 36.46 -14.77 -3.96
N ILE A 82 37.47 -15.23 -3.22
CA ILE A 82 38.03 -16.59 -3.39
C ILE A 82 36.96 -17.63 -3.07
N HIS A 83 36.18 -17.40 -2.01
CA HIS A 83 35.07 -18.28 -1.66
C HIS A 83 33.95 -18.25 -2.70
N MET A 84 33.69 -17.09 -3.34
CA MET A 84 32.70 -17.01 -4.43
C MET A 84 33.09 -17.91 -5.59
N GLN A 85 34.36 -17.85 -6.03
CA GLN A 85 34.84 -18.72 -7.12
C GLN A 85 34.81 -20.21 -6.71
N SER A 86 35.13 -20.53 -5.46
CA SER A 86 35.00 -21.90 -4.93
C SER A 86 33.54 -22.39 -4.96
N GLN A 87 32.58 -21.55 -4.55
CA GLN A 87 31.15 -21.87 -4.62
C GLN A 87 30.67 -22.08 -6.06
N LEU A 88 31.12 -21.25 -7.01
CA LEU A 88 30.83 -21.45 -8.44
C LEU A 88 31.38 -22.79 -8.95
N GLY A 89 32.59 -23.17 -8.55
CA GLY A 89 33.18 -24.47 -8.91
C GLY A 89 32.41 -25.66 -8.33
N GLN A 90 31.91 -25.54 -7.10
CA GLN A 90 31.05 -26.56 -6.48
C GLN A 90 29.72 -26.68 -7.23
N PHE A 91 29.13 -25.56 -7.63
CA PHE A 91 27.90 -25.55 -8.43
C PHE A 91 28.13 -26.18 -9.81
N GLU A 92 29.24 -25.88 -10.47
CA GLU A 92 29.63 -26.49 -11.75
C GLU A 92 29.83 -28.01 -11.62
N HIS A 93 30.49 -28.47 -10.56
CA HIS A 93 30.65 -29.90 -10.30
C HIS A 93 29.30 -30.60 -10.08
N TYR A 94 28.41 -29.96 -9.32
CA TYR A 94 27.05 -30.46 -9.12
C TYR A 94 26.27 -30.55 -10.44
N ALA A 95 26.28 -29.48 -11.24
CA ALA A 95 25.61 -29.42 -12.53
C ALA A 95 26.10 -30.53 -13.46
N GLY A 96 27.43 -30.74 -13.53
CA GLY A 96 28.05 -31.82 -14.31
C GLY A 96 27.65 -33.22 -13.84
N ARG A 97 27.53 -33.46 -12.52
CA ARG A 97 27.10 -34.75 -11.97
C ARG A 97 25.62 -35.05 -12.21
N THR A 98 24.79 -34.01 -12.26
CA THR A 98 23.33 -34.12 -12.26
C THR A 98 22.72 -33.99 -13.66
N GLY A 99 23.49 -33.47 -14.61
CA GLY A 99 23.04 -33.18 -15.97
C GLY A 99 22.19 -31.91 -16.06
N PHE A 100 22.22 -31.05 -15.04
CA PHE A 100 21.63 -29.71 -15.13
C PHE A 100 22.51 -28.80 -15.98
N GLU A 101 21.89 -28.05 -16.89
CA GLU A 101 22.59 -27.04 -17.68
C GLU A 101 22.33 -25.64 -17.12
N CYS A 102 23.41 -24.89 -16.91
CA CYS A 102 23.34 -23.51 -16.47
C CYS A 102 23.46 -22.56 -17.67
N SER A 103 22.50 -21.64 -17.79
CA SER A 103 22.58 -20.57 -18.77
C SER A 103 23.56 -19.48 -18.30
N VAL A 104 24.86 -19.69 -18.50
CA VAL A 104 25.93 -18.75 -18.09
C VAL A 104 25.64 -17.27 -18.47
N PRO A 105 25.10 -16.94 -19.67
CA PRO A 105 24.77 -15.54 -20.01
C PRO A 105 23.71 -14.87 -19.12
N LYS A 106 22.93 -15.65 -18.36
CA LYS A 106 21.95 -15.16 -17.38
C LYS A 106 22.52 -15.06 -15.97
N CYS A 107 23.70 -15.62 -15.72
CA CYS A 107 24.38 -15.57 -14.44
C CYS A 107 25.12 -14.24 -14.30
N LEU A 108 24.78 -13.48 -13.26
CA LEU A 108 25.29 -12.15 -13.02
C LEU A 108 26.00 -12.08 -11.67
N ILE A 109 27.05 -11.27 -11.59
CA ILE A 109 27.73 -10.95 -10.33
C ILE A 109 27.42 -9.51 -9.96
N ILE A 110 27.04 -9.27 -8.70
CA ILE A 110 26.92 -7.93 -8.13
C ILE A 110 27.86 -7.80 -6.94
N ILE A 111 28.63 -6.70 -6.89
CA ILE A 111 29.62 -6.44 -5.85
C ILE A 111 29.19 -5.21 -5.06
N HIS A 112 28.79 -5.37 -3.79
CA HIS A 112 28.30 -4.27 -2.95
C HIS A 112 29.42 -3.43 -2.28
N ASN A 113 30.69 -3.71 -2.59
CA ASN A 113 31.83 -2.95 -2.10
C ASN A 113 32.48 -2.15 -3.24
N ALA A 114 32.20 -0.84 -3.28
CA ALA A 114 32.68 0.08 -4.31
C ALA A 114 34.22 0.27 -4.33
N GLN A 115 34.89 -0.01 -3.21
CA GLN A 115 36.36 0.02 -3.14
C GLN A 115 36.94 -1.25 -3.77
N TYR A 116 36.31 -2.40 -3.50
CA TYR A 116 36.70 -3.69 -4.06
C TYR A 116 36.56 -3.75 -5.60
N GLU A 117 35.49 -3.18 -6.15
CA GLU A 117 35.26 -3.10 -7.61
C GLU A 117 36.40 -2.34 -8.33
N LYS A 118 36.93 -1.27 -7.71
CA LYS A 118 37.95 -0.40 -8.32
C LYS A 118 39.36 -0.94 -8.24
N GLU A 119 39.69 -1.67 -7.18
CA GLU A 119 41.09 -1.98 -6.85
C GLU A 119 41.59 -3.32 -7.42
N LYS A 120 40.71 -4.29 -7.73
CA LYS A 120 41.15 -5.69 -7.89
C LYS A 120 40.86 -6.39 -9.22
N ASN A 121 40.10 -5.81 -10.15
CA ASN A 121 39.80 -6.42 -11.46
C ASN A 121 39.41 -7.92 -11.35
N VAL A 122 38.64 -8.28 -10.32
CA VAL A 122 38.37 -9.69 -10.01
C VAL A 122 37.39 -10.26 -11.01
N LYS A 123 37.81 -11.36 -11.64
CA LYS A 123 37.04 -12.11 -12.61
C LYS A 123 36.49 -13.36 -11.97
N PHE A 124 35.21 -13.62 -12.24
CA PHE A 124 34.55 -14.86 -11.84
C PHE A 124 34.25 -15.66 -13.09
N THR A 125 34.46 -16.97 -13.02
CA THR A 125 34.23 -17.87 -14.15
C THR A 125 33.28 -19.00 -13.76
N LEU A 126 32.46 -19.42 -14.72
CA LEU A 126 31.57 -20.57 -14.62
C LEU A 126 31.60 -21.31 -15.96
N HIS A 127 31.91 -22.61 -15.97
CA HIS A 127 32.09 -23.38 -17.20
C HIS A 127 33.11 -22.75 -18.17
N GLY A 128 34.22 -22.24 -17.61
CA GLY A 128 35.30 -21.59 -18.35
C GLY A 128 34.94 -20.24 -18.98
N ARG A 129 33.72 -19.71 -18.75
CA ARG A 129 33.27 -18.41 -19.26
C ARG A 129 33.25 -17.37 -18.15
N GLU A 130 33.70 -16.16 -18.46
CA GLU A 130 33.69 -15.03 -17.53
C GLU A 130 32.25 -14.55 -17.28
N LEU A 131 31.88 -14.40 -16.01
CA LEU A 131 30.58 -13.88 -15.60
C LEU A 131 30.54 -12.36 -15.67
N GLN A 132 29.40 -11.82 -16.09
CA GLN A 132 29.20 -10.38 -16.17
C GLN A 132 29.04 -9.78 -14.77
N VAL A 133 29.90 -8.82 -14.42
CA VAL A 133 29.72 -7.97 -13.24
C VAL A 133 28.78 -6.81 -13.58
N VAL A 134 27.69 -6.67 -12.83
CA VAL A 134 26.65 -5.65 -13.05
C VAL A 134 26.47 -4.76 -11.82
N LYS A 135 25.91 -3.57 -12.04
CA LYS A 135 25.61 -2.60 -10.98
C LYS A 135 24.17 -2.65 -10.49
N ASP A 136 23.28 -3.26 -11.25
CA ASP A 136 21.86 -3.44 -10.95
C ASP A 136 21.43 -4.82 -11.41
N THR A 137 20.69 -5.52 -10.58
CA THR A 137 20.09 -6.81 -10.93
C THR A 137 18.77 -7.04 -10.21
N LYS A 138 18.03 -8.04 -10.66
CA LYS A 138 16.76 -8.46 -10.07
C LYS A 138 16.85 -9.92 -9.66
N TYR A 139 16.48 -10.22 -8.42
CA TYR A 139 16.38 -11.58 -7.90
C TYR A 139 15.03 -11.75 -7.19
N ILE A 140 14.23 -12.74 -7.62
CA ILE A 140 12.88 -13.04 -7.08
C ILE A 140 12.02 -11.78 -6.90
N GLY A 141 12.00 -10.89 -7.90
CA GLY A 141 11.18 -9.66 -7.82
C GLY A 141 11.83 -8.48 -7.09
N ALA A 142 12.87 -8.70 -6.29
CA ALA A 142 13.64 -7.67 -5.61
C ALA A 142 14.71 -7.08 -6.53
N HIS A 143 14.85 -5.76 -6.52
CA HIS A 143 15.87 -5.06 -7.31
C HIS A 143 16.98 -4.61 -6.36
N PHE A 144 18.21 -4.89 -6.75
CA PHE A 144 19.41 -4.57 -5.98
C PHE A 144 20.33 -3.74 -6.84
N GLN A 145 20.99 -2.76 -6.22
CA GLN A 145 22.05 -1.99 -6.86
C GLN A 145 23.28 -1.87 -5.96
N SER A 146 24.46 -1.84 -6.57
CA SER A 146 25.75 -1.67 -5.88
C SER A 146 26.29 -0.24 -5.90
N SER A 147 25.65 0.68 -6.64
CA SER A 147 26.06 2.09 -6.71
C SER A 147 25.92 2.81 -5.37
N LYS A 148 26.70 3.88 -5.14
CA LYS A 148 26.60 4.75 -3.95
C LYS A 148 25.15 5.12 -3.63
N GLY A 149 24.70 4.82 -2.41
CA GLY A 149 23.35 5.13 -1.92
C GLY A 149 22.61 3.90 -1.38
N ASN A 150 21.29 4.01 -1.25
CA ASN A 150 20.45 2.92 -0.77
C ASN A 150 20.39 1.76 -1.79
N MET A 151 20.66 0.53 -1.35
CA MET A 151 20.68 -0.69 -2.18
C MET A 151 19.38 -0.97 -2.93
N PHE A 152 18.25 -0.47 -2.41
CA PHE A 152 16.92 -0.72 -2.95
C PHE A 152 16.35 0.46 -3.74
N LYS A 153 17.11 1.55 -4.00
CA LYS A 153 16.58 2.72 -4.72
C LYS A 153 15.84 2.35 -6.01
N ARG A 154 16.45 1.52 -6.87
CA ARG A 154 15.83 1.05 -8.11
C ARG A 154 14.51 0.33 -7.88
N HIS A 155 14.41 -0.41 -6.78
CA HIS A 155 13.20 -1.11 -6.37
C HIS A 155 12.05 -0.13 -6.14
N TYR A 156 12.27 0.90 -5.30
CA TYR A 156 11.27 1.95 -5.03
C TYR A 156 10.83 2.63 -6.33
N GLU A 157 11.76 3.05 -7.19
CA GLU A 157 11.45 3.71 -8.46
C GLU A 157 10.62 2.82 -9.39
N THR A 158 11.00 1.55 -9.52
CA THR A 158 10.34 0.59 -10.41
C THR A 158 8.92 0.31 -9.96
N TYR A 159 8.72 0.05 -8.67
CA TYR A 159 7.42 -0.29 -8.13
C TYR A 159 6.51 0.92 -7.95
N ALA A 160 7.05 2.10 -7.65
CA ALA A 160 6.29 3.37 -7.73
C ALA A 160 5.78 3.61 -9.16
N LYS A 161 6.60 3.37 -10.19
CA LYS A 161 6.18 3.51 -11.59
C LYS A 161 5.10 2.50 -11.98
N LYS A 162 5.21 1.24 -11.56
CA LYS A 162 4.16 0.22 -11.77
C LYS A 162 2.85 0.60 -11.08
N ALA A 163 2.93 1.00 -9.81
CA ALA A 163 1.78 1.48 -9.04
C ALA A 163 1.11 2.70 -9.69
N SER A 164 1.91 3.66 -10.17
CA SER A 164 1.44 4.86 -10.86
C SER A 164 0.70 4.52 -12.17
N ARG A 165 1.23 3.57 -12.95
CA ARG A 165 0.56 3.08 -14.17
C ARG A 165 -0.77 2.39 -13.86
N ALA A 166 -0.80 1.49 -12.87
CA ALA A 166 -2.03 0.82 -12.45
C ALA A 166 -3.07 1.83 -11.93
N SER A 167 -2.62 2.79 -11.11
CA SER A 167 -3.43 3.92 -10.63
C SER A 167 -4.01 4.73 -11.78
N GLY A 168 -3.19 5.08 -12.78
CA GLY A 168 -3.64 5.76 -13.99
C GLY A 168 -4.72 4.97 -14.74
N ALA A 169 -4.51 3.68 -14.99
CA ALA A 169 -5.48 2.83 -15.68
C ALA A 169 -6.85 2.81 -14.97
N ILE A 170 -6.85 2.69 -13.64
CA ILE A 170 -8.09 2.72 -12.82
C ILE A 170 -8.78 4.08 -12.92
N LEU A 171 -8.03 5.17 -12.76
CA LEU A 171 -8.60 6.53 -12.81
C LEU A 171 -9.09 6.92 -14.21
N HIS A 172 -8.53 6.30 -15.26
CA HIS A 172 -9.00 6.44 -16.63
C HIS A 172 -10.16 5.50 -16.96
N ALA A 173 -10.52 4.54 -16.11
CA ALA A 173 -11.61 3.59 -16.38
C ALA A 173 -12.95 4.26 -16.74
N LYS A 174 -13.19 5.49 -16.25
CA LYS A 174 -14.38 6.28 -16.61
C LYS A 174 -14.54 6.52 -18.11
N SER A 175 -13.45 6.53 -18.90
CA SER A 175 -13.54 6.68 -20.36
C SER A 175 -14.14 5.45 -21.04
N PHE A 176 -14.10 4.29 -20.39
CA PHE A 176 -14.67 3.04 -20.88
C PHE A 176 -16.07 2.78 -20.33
N VAL A 177 -16.32 3.17 -19.08
CA VAL A 177 -17.60 2.92 -18.38
C VAL A 177 -18.63 4.05 -18.58
N GLY A 178 -18.20 5.21 -19.11
CA GLY A 178 -19.08 6.36 -19.42
C GLY A 178 -19.49 7.20 -18.21
N ASN A 179 -19.18 6.77 -16.99
CA ASN A 179 -19.53 7.45 -15.74
C ASN A 179 -18.36 7.44 -14.74
N ASP A 180 -18.42 8.34 -13.75
CA ASP A 180 -17.51 8.31 -12.61
C ASP A 180 -17.70 7.01 -11.81
N MET A 181 -16.61 6.28 -11.61
CA MET A 181 -16.60 5.07 -10.79
C MET A 181 -16.94 5.40 -9.34
N ALA A 182 -17.70 4.51 -8.68
CA ALA A 182 -18.00 4.67 -7.28
C ALA A 182 -16.69 4.67 -6.46
N VAL A 183 -16.67 5.45 -5.38
CA VAL A 183 -15.49 5.57 -4.51
C VAL A 183 -15.10 4.20 -3.96
N TRP A 184 -16.08 3.39 -3.54
CA TRP A 184 -15.84 2.05 -3.01
C TRP A 184 -15.11 1.16 -4.01
N ASP A 185 -15.60 1.06 -5.24
CA ASP A 185 -15.02 0.21 -6.29
C ASP A 185 -13.61 0.68 -6.67
N SER A 186 -13.39 1.99 -6.70
CA SER A 186 -12.06 2.57 -6.88
C SER A 186 -11.08 2.14 -5.79
N LEU A 187 -11.53 2.08 -4.53
CA LEU A 187 -10.70 1.64 -3.41
C LEU A 187 -10.46 0.13 -3.41
N GLU A 188 -11.42 -0.67 -3.87
CA GLU A 188 -11.21 -2.11 -4.08
C GLU A 188 -10.16 -2.37 -5.16
N LEU A 189 -10.25 -1.68 -6.29
CA LEU A 189 -9.23 -1.78 -7.35
C LEU A 189 -7.87 -1.27 -6.87
N TYR A 190 -7.83 -0.24 -6.03
CA TYR A 190 -6.59 0.22 -5.39
C TYR A 190 -5.94 -0.90 -4.56
N ARG A 191 -6.70 -1.55 -3.67
CA ARG A 191 -6.21 -2.65 -2.82
C ARG A 191 -5.72 -3.84 -3.63
N GLY A 192 -6.41 -4.18 -4.73
CA GLY A 192 -6.06 -5.32 -5.57
C GLY A 192 -4.95 -5.06 -6.58
N ARG A 193 -4.74 -3.81 -7.04
CA ARG A 193 -3.89 -3.53 -8.21
C ARG A 193 -2.82 -2.46 -8.00
N VAL A 194 -2.98 -1.57 -7.02
CA VAL A 194 -2.03 -0.48 -6.76
C VAL A 194 -1.23 -0.76 -5.49
N GLU A 195 -1.91 -1.04 -4.38
CA GLU A 195 -1.30 -1.30 -3.08
C GLU A 195 -0.26 -2.42 -3.11
N PRO A 196 -0.44 -3.56 -3.81
CA PRO A 196 0.56 -4.62 -3.84
C PRO A 196 1.91 -4.17 -4.40
N TYR A 197 1.91 -3.25 -5.37
CA TYR A 197 3.14 -2.65 -5.87
C TYR A 197 3.78 -1.71 -4.83
N LEU A 198 2.98 -0.92 -4.11
CA LEU A 198 3.50 -0.03 -3.06
C LEU A 198 4.05 -0.81 -1.84
N MET A 199 3.49 -1.99 -1.56
CA MET A 199 3.94 -2.87 -0.47
C MET A 199 5.13 -3.75 -0.86
N ASN A 200 5.50 -3.81 -2.15
CA ASN A 200 6.58 -4.67 -2.59
C ASN A 200 7.90 -4.29 -1.87
N GLY A 201 8.59 -5.32 -1.40
CA GLY A 201 9.82 -5.20 -0.62
C GLY A 201 9.68 -4.65 0.80
N ALA A 202 8.47 -4.36 1.29
CA ALA A 202 8.28 -3.85 2.66
C ALA A 202 8.78 -4.82 3.74
N GLU A 203 8.81 -6.12 3.46
CA GLU A 203 9.19 -7.16 4.42
C GLU A 203 10.69 -7.23 4.70
N TYR A 204 11.53 -6.63 3.85
CA TYR A 204 12.99 -6.68 3.95
C TYR A 204 13.70 -5.34 3.70
N SER A 205 12.97 -4.30 3.29
CA SER A 205 13.52 -2.97 3.00
C SER A 205 12.85 -1.92 3.90
N PRO A 206 13.46 -1.57 5.04
CA PRO A 206 12.96 -0.50 5.89
C PRO A 206 13.02 0.85 5.17
N ASP A 207 12.00 1.68 5.38
CA ASP A 207 11.81 2.98 4.73
C ASP A 207 12.71 4.08 5.35
N THR A 208 14.04 3.91 5.34
CA THR A 208 15.00 4.81 6.00
C THR A 208 15.24 6.14 5.26
N VAL A 209 14.96 6.19 3.96
CA VAL A 209 15.27 7.35 3.10
C VAL A 209 13.98 8.04 2.63
N ASP A 210 13.77 9.29 3.07
CA ASP A 210 12.51 10.01 2.84
C ASP A 210 12.20 10.26 1.37
N SER A 211 13.22 10.51 0.55
CA SER A 211 13.04 10.73 -0.89
C SER A 211 12.50 9.48 -1.60
N LEU A 212 12.88 8.27 -1.15
CA LEU A 212 12.38 7.01 -1.70
C LEU A 212 10.95 6.72 -1.23
N THR A 213 10.70 6.87 0.06
CA THR A 213 9.36 6.69 0.65
C THR A 213 8.36 7.69 0.06
N SER A 214 8.81 8.90 -0.29
CA SER A 214 7.98 9.93 -0.94
C SER A 214 7.48 9.49 -2.31
N LEU A 215 8.25 8.73 -3.09
CA LEU A 215 7.80 8.18 -4.38
C LEU A 215 6.54 7.32 -4.21
N LEU A 216 6.47 6.53 -3.13
CA LEU A 216 5.32 5.67 -2.83
C LEU A 216 4.14 6.49 -2.29
N LYS A 217 4.42 7.43 -1.37
CA LYS A 217 3.42 8.35 -0.80
C LYS A 217 2.73 9.16 -1.90
N ASP A 218 3.48 9.65 -2.88
CA ASP A 218 2.95 10.48 -3.96
C ASP A 218 1.94 9.72 -4.83
N VAL A 219 2.20 8.45 -5.14
CA VAL A 219 1.25 7.60 -5.87
C VAL A 219 -0.04 7.41 -5.08
N GLN A 220 0.07 7.06 -3.79
CA GLN A 220 -1.09 6.88 -2.92
C GLN A 220 -1.91 8.17 -2.77
N HIS A 221 -1.24 9.28 -2.42
CA HIS A 221 -1.90 10.57 -2.25
C HIS A 221 -2.58 11.06 -3.54
N LYS A 222 -1.91 10.91 -4.69
CA LYS A 222 -2.47 11.31 -5.99
C LYS A 222 -3.72 10.49 -6.32
N PHE A 223 -3.69 9.17 -6.08
CA PHE A 223 -4.84 8.31 -6.31
C PHE A 223 -6.02 8.72 -5.41
N LEU A 224 -5.81 8.79 -4.09
CA LEU A 224 -6.86 9.11 -3.13
C LEU A 224 -7.43 10.51 -3.33
N ARG A 225 -6.58 11.50 -3.67
CA ARG A 225 -7.06 12.86 -4.02
C ARG A 225 -7.99 12.84 -5.21
N ARG A 226 -7.66 12.08 -6.26
CA ARG A 226 -8.50 11.99 -7.46
C ARG A 226 -9.84 11.33 -7.16
N VAL A 227 -9.84 10.24 -6.39
CA VAL A 227 -11.05 9.51 -6.00
C VAL A 227 -11.97 10.37 -5.10
N LEU A 228 -11.39 11.17 -4.20
CA LEU A 228 -12.14 12.05 -3.30
C LEU A 228 -12.34 13.47 -3.84
N TYR A 229 -12.07 13.74 -5.12
CA TYR A 229 -12.19 15.06 -5.72
C TYR A 229 -11.46 16.18 -4.94
N GLN A 230 -10.33 15.85 -4.31
CA GLN A 230 -9.55 16.75 -3.47
C GLN A 230 -8.52 17.55 -4.27
N GLN A 231 -8.26 18.76 -3.81
CA GLN A 231 -7.26 19.64 -4.39
C GLN A 231 -5.88 19.41 -3.74
N LYS A 232 -4.81 19.95 -4.35
CA LYS A 232 -3.43 19.74 -3.87
C LYS A 232 -3.20 20.29 -2.44
N HIS A 233 -3.94 21.31 -2.04
CA HIS A 233 -3.83 21.97 -0.74
C HIS A 233 -4.82 21.44 0.31
N SER A 234 -5.62 20.42 -0.03
CA SER A 234 -6.46 19.70 0.95
C SER A 234 -5.58 18.95 1.95
N SER A 235 -6.05 18.84 3.20
CA SER A 235 -5.35 18.06 4.23
C SER A 235 -5.11 16.63 3.73
N LEU A 236 -3.94 16.07 4.05
CA LEU A 236 -3.65 14.68 3.72
C LEU A 236 -4.43 13.71 4.61
N ASP A 237 -4.75 14.11 5.85
CA ASP A 237 -5.43 13.24 6.82
C ASP A 237 -6.79 12.77 6.29
N VAL A 238 -7.54 13.66 5.62
CA VAL A 238 -8.87 13.33 5.06
C VAL A 238 -8.80 12.20 4.03
N LEU A 239 -7.67 12.04 3.35
CA LEU A 239 -7.50 10.94 2.39
C LEU A 239 -7.58 9.60 3.09
N PHE A 240 -7.11 9.51 4.33
CA PHE A 240 -7.04 8.27 5.10
C PHE A 240 -8.24 8.13 6.04
N THR A 241 -8.61 9.21 6.75
CA THR A 241 -9.70 9.19 7.72
C THR A 241 -11.06 8.92 7.07
N GLU A 242 -11.24 9.33 5.79
CA GLU A 242 -12.49 9.15 5.07
C GLU A 242 -12.55 7.86 4.24
N THR A 243 -11.43 7.40 3.67
CA THR A 243 -11.39 6.18 2.83
C THR A 243 -11.17 4.89 3.62
N GLY A 244 -10.59 4.99 4.82
CA GLY A 244 -10.15 3.83 5.59
C GLY A 244 -8.87 3.18 5.06
N ILE A 245 -8.20 3.76 4.05
CA ILE A 245 -6.90 3.28 3.58
C ILE A 245 -5.80 3.74 4.53
N ARG A 246 -4.89 2.84 4.90
CA ARG A 246 -3.75 3.16 5.75
C ARG A 246 -2.69 3.95 4.96
N PRO A 247 -2.03 4.96 5.54
CA PRO A 247 -0.89 5.59 4.89
C PRO A 247 0.22 4.56 4.62
N VAL A 248 0.83 4.64 3.44
CA VAL A 248 1.79 3.65 2.93
C VAL A 248 2.93 3.35 3.91
N GLN A 249 3.46 4.37 4.58
CA GLN A 249 4.55 4.21 5.56
C GLN A 249 4.15 3.29 6.74
N TYR A 250 2.89 3.35 7.18
CA TYR A 250 2.39 2.54 8.29
C TYR A 250 2.10 1.11 7.83
N SER A 251 1.53 0.93 6.63
CA SER A 251 1.34 -0.41 6.06
C SER A 251 2.67 -1.14 5.86
N ARG A 252 3.70 -0.45 5.36
CA ARG A 252 5.01 -1.03 5.08
C ARG A 252 5.74 -1.45 6.36
N ILE A 253 5.83 -0.59 7.37
CA ILE A 253 6.46 -0.97 8.66
C ILE A 253 5.68 -2.09 9.37
N ILE A 254 4.34 -2.14 9.25
CA ILE A 254 3.55 -3.27 9.79
C ILE A 254 3.88 -4.58 9.06
N LEU A 255 4.08 -4.57 7.74
CA LEU A 255 4.51 -5.76 6.99
C LEU A 255 5.91 -6.21 7.40
N LEU A 256 6.84 -5.27 7.58
CA LEU A 256 8.17 -5.55 8.10
C LEU A 256 8.11 -6.23 9.48
N LEU A 257 7.34 -5.67 10.41
CA LEU A 257 7.13 -6.24 11.74
C LEU A 257 6.45 -7.62 11.68
N LYS A 258 5.50 -7.84 10.76
CA LYS A 258 4.89 -9.16 10.56
C LYS A 258 5.91 -10.19 10.05
N ASN A 259 6.81 -9.78 9.16
CA ASN A 259 7.92 -10.64 8.75
C ASN A 259 8.84 -10.95 9.93
N MET A 260 9.22 -9.96 10.73
CA MET A 260 10.03 -10.18 11.94
C MET A 260 9.33 -11.10 12.95
N LYS A 261 8.02 -10.98 13.11
CA LYS A 261 7.22 -11.89 13.94
C LYS A 261 7.33 -13.32 13.44
N TYR A 262 7.24 -13.53 12.13
CA TYR A 262 7.45 -14.84 11.52
C TYR A 262 8.88 -15.36 11.76
N LEU A 263 9.90 -14.51 11.56
CA LEU A 263 11.30 -14.87 11.80
C LEU A 263 11.55 -15.30 13.25
N ALA A 264 10.95 -14.62 14.22
CA ALA A 264 11.06 -14.94 15.65
C ALA A 264 10.40 -16.29 16.03
N GLN A 265 9.55 -16.86 15.18
CA GLN A 265 8.88 -18.15 15.39
C GLN A 265 9.58 -19.32 14.70
N LEU A 266 10.58 -19.04 13.86
CA LEU A 266 11.28 -20.08 13.13
C LEU A 266 12.19 -20.91 14.05
N PRO A 267 12.41 -22.20 13.74
CA PRO A 267 13.41 -23.01 14.41
C PRO A 267 14.81 -22.39 14.38
N HIS A 268 15.59 -22.54 15.45
CA HIS A 268 16.91 -21.90 15.57
C HIS A 268 17.95 -22.41 14.54
N ASN A 269 17.73 -23.60 13.98
CA ASN A 269 18.55 -24.13 12.91
C ASN A 269 18.21 -23.53 11.53
N HIS A 270 17.07 -22.86 11.39
CA HIS A 270 16.61 -22.26 10.14
C HIS A 270 17.47 -21.05 9.74
N LEU A 271 17.89 -20.96 8.47
CA LEU A 271 18.79 -19.90 8.00
C LEU A 271 18.21 -18.49 8.20
N ALA A 272 16.92 -18.30 7.93
CA ALA A 272 16.27 -17.00 8.13
C ALA A 272 16.23 -16.58 9.62
N TRP A 273 16.09 -17.53 10.56
CA TRP A 273 16.19 -17.23 11.99
C TRP A 273 17.63 -16.81 12.36
N LYS A 274 18.63 -17.53 11.84
CA LYS A 274 20.05 -17.20 12.06
C LYS A 274 20.39 -15.82 11.51
N ALA A 275 19.92 -15.48 10.31
CA ALA A 275 20.10 -14.15 9.72
C ALA A 275 19.42 -13.06 10.56
N TRP A 276 18.25 -13.34 11.13
CA TRP A 276 17.58 -12.44 12.05
C TRP A 276 18.38 -12.21 13.34
N ARG A 277 18.88 -13.28 13.96
CA ARG A 277 19.76 -13.17 15.14
C ARG A 277 21.02 -12.38 14.83
N GLU A 278 21.67 -12.68 13.70
CA GLU A 278 22.85 -11.95 13.24
C GLU A 278 22.57 -10.46 13.03
N SER A 279 21.40 -10.12 12.47
CA SER A 279 20.98 -8.72 12.36
C SER A 279 20.91 -8.01 13.71
N PHE A 280 20.52 -8.70 14.78
CA PHE A 280 20.53 -8.11 16.12
C PHE A 280 21.96 -8.01 16.67
N SER A 281 22.79 -9.03 16.51
CA SER A 281 24.20 -8.99 16.95
C SER A 281 25.00 -7.90 16.26
N LEU A 282 24.76 -7.64 14.97
CA LEU A 282 25.30 -6.48 14.26
C LEU A 282 24.86 -5.16 14.88
N ALA A 283 23.59 -5.08 15.32
CA ALA A 283 23.07 -3.89 16.00
C ALA A 283 23.77 -3.65 17.36
N GLU A 284 23.97 -4.71 18.15
CA GLU A 284 24.72 -4.63 19.42
C GLU A 284 26.17 -4.18 19.22
N ALA A 285 26.79 -4.61 18.12
CA ALA A 285 28.12 -4.19 17.72
C ALA A 285 28.18 -2.78 17.08
N GLY A 286 27.05 -2.08 16.96
CA GLY A 286 26.98 -0.71 16.44
C GLY A 286 26.97 -0.61 14.91
N TYR A 287 26.81 -1.72 14.19
CA TYR A 287 26.68 -1.72 12.74
C TYR A 287 25.24 -1.52 12.29
N THR A 288 25.07 -0.98 11.09
CA THR A 288 23.75 -0.89 10.44
C THR A 288 23.27 -2.28 10.04
N SER A 289 22.05 -2.62 10.45
CA SER A 289 21.38 -3.89 10.17
C SER A 289 19.88 -3.68 9.98
N LEU A 290 19.18 -4.73 9.54
CA LEU A 290 17.72 -4.72 9.41
C LEU A 290 17.04 -4.30 10.73
N PHE A 291 17.57 -4.78 11.87
CA PHE A 291 17.10 -4.41 13.21
C PHE A 291 17.27 -2.92 13.48
N THR A 292 18.49 -2.36 13.32
CA THR A 292 18.73 -0.93 13.59
C THR A 292 17.91 -0.02 12.68
N GLU A 293 17.78 -0.39 11.41
CA GLU A 293 17.00 0.39 10.43
C GLU A 293 15.51 0.37 10.77
N THR A 294 15.00 -0.75 11.27
CA THR A 294 13.61 -0.87 11.73
C THR A 294 13.34 0.01 12.94
N CYS A 295 14.21 -0.03 13.96
CA CYS A 295 14.13 0.87 15.11
C CYS A 295 14.18 2.34 14.69
N TYR A 296 15.09 2.69 13.78
CA TYR A 296 15.19 4.03 13.22
C TYR A 296 13.90 4.48 12.53
N VAL A 297 13.26 3.62 11.73
CA VAL A 297 11.98 3.94 11.09
C VAL A 297 10.88 4.18 12.14
N LEU A 298 10.77 3.30 13.13
CA LEU A 298 9.75 3.41 14.19
C LEU A 298 9.90 4.69 15.02
N GLU A 299 11.12 5.08 15.35
CA GLU A 299 11.40 6.20 16.25
C GLU A 299 11.54 7.54 15.54
N LYS A 300 12.09 7.57 14.31
CA LYS A 300 12.46 8.80 13.63
C LYS A 300 11.64 9.11 12.39
N LYS A 301 10.96 8.11 11.79
CA LYS A 301 10.21 8.30 10.53
C LYS A 301 8.69 8.33 10.72
N LEU A 302 8.18 7.78 11.81
CA LEU A 302 6.76 7.88 12.13
C LEU A 302 6.42 9.26 12.73
N PRO A 303 5.28 9.88 12.33
CA PRO A 303 4.82 11.15 12.92
C PRO A 303 4.69 11.12 14.43
N ARG A 304 4.31 9.98 14.99
CA ARG A 304 4.35 9.69 16.42
C ARG A 304 5.32 8.52 16.64
N PRO A 305 6.48 8.75 17.28
CA PRO A 305 7.48 7.72 17.50
C PRO A 305 6.94 6.51 18.25
N VAL A 306 7.42 5.32 17.88
CA VAL A 306 7.20 4.07 18.62
C VAL A 306 8.55 3.53 19.04
N VAL A 307 8.77 3.39 20.34
CA VAL A 307 10.04 2.89 20.87
C VAL A 307 9.99 1.36 20.98
N TRP A 308 11.06 0.70 20.55
CA TRP A 308 11.16 -0.76 20.56
C TRP A 308 11.36 -1.31 21.99
N ASN A 309 12.17 -0.65 22.83
CA ASN A 309 12.37 -0.96 24.26
C ASN A 309 12.63 -2.45 24.58
N VAL A 310 13.68 -3.03 23.99
CA VAL A 310 14.20 -4.34 24.44
C VAL A 310 15.69 -4.26 24.75
N PRO A 311 16.15 -4.83 25.87
CA PRO A 311 17.56 -4.85 26.22
C PRO A 311 18.32 -6.03 25.59
N THR A 312 17.64 -7.15 25.29
CA THR A 312 18.25 -8.38 24.79
C THR A 312 17.39 -9.03 23.69
N PHE A 313 18.01 -9.84 22.85
CA PHE A 313 17.31 -10.52 21.74
C PHE A 313 16.29 -11.55 22.23
N GLU A 314 16.53 -12.21 23.37
CA GLU A 314 15.62 -13.20 23.95
C GLU A 314 14.24 -12.59 24.26
N ASN A 315 14.19 -11.27 24.45
CA ASN A 315 12.95 -10.52 24.69
C ASN A 315 12.21 -10.19 23.39
N VAL A 316 12.84 -10.37 22.22
CA VAL A 316 12.26 -10.12 20.88
C VAL A 316 11.40 -11.31 20.45
N THR A 317 10.34 -11.56 21.21
CA THR A 317 9.39 -12.64 20.95
C THR A 317 8.30 -12.23 19.96
N ALA A 318 7.60 -13.21 19.39
CA ALA A 318 6.42 -12.96 18.54
C ALA A 318 5.32 -12.15 19.26
N SER A 319 5.18 -12.31 20.59
CA SER A 319 4.27 -11.53 21.42
C SER A 319 4.73 -10.08 21.52
N HIS A 320 6.02 -9.86 21.80
CA HIS A 320 6.61 -8.52 21.83
C HIS A 320 6.39 -7.75 20.52
N ILE A 321 6.70 -8.39 19.39
CA ILE A 321 6.50 -7.78 18.07
C ILE A 321 5.02 -7.48 17.80
N SER A 322 4.10 -8.31 18.30
CA SER A 322 2.65 -8.05 18.20
C SER A 322 2.26 -6.78 18.97
N MET A 323 2.82 -6.58 20.17
CA MET A 323 2.62 -5.34 20.94
C MET A 323 3.19 -4.11 20.21
N ILE A 324 4.35 -4.23 19.54
CA ILE A 324 4.90 -3.14 18.73
C ILE A 324 3.97 -2.81 17.55
N ILE A 325 3.42 -3.82 16.86
CA ILE A 325 2.43 -3.61 15.80
C ILE A 325 1.21 -2.84 16.32
N GLU A 326 0.69 -3.19 17.50
CA GLU A 326 -0.43 -2.48 18.12
C GLU A 326 -0.08 -1.01 18.43
N LYS A 327 1.11 -0.74 18.98
CA LYS A 327 1.61 0.62 19.20
C LYS A 327 1.76 1.42 17.90
N VAL A 328 2.18 0.77 16.81
CA VAL A 328 2.26 1.40 15.48
C VAL A 328 0.86 1.76 14.96
N GLU A 329 -0.14 0.88 15.14
CA GLU A 329 -1.52 1.19 14.78
C GLU A 329 -2.10 2.33 15.63
N GLU A 330 -1.79 2.38 16.92
CA GLU A 330 -2.18 3.48 17.80
C GLU A 330 -1.51 4.80 17.41
N SER A 331 -0.19 4.77 17.14
CA SER A 331 0.57 5.90 16.61
C SER A 331 -0.09 6.47 15.36
N MET A 332 -0.48 5.61 14.41
CA MET A 332 -1.20 6.01 13.19
C MET A 332 -2.54 6.68 13.50
N ARG A 333 -3.39 6.05 14.32
CA ARG A 333 -4.72 6.58 14.67
C ARG A 333 -4.60 7.94 15.36
N SER A 334 -3.67 8.06 16.31
CA SER A 334 -3.41 9.28 17.07
C SER A 334 -2.80 10.39 16.22
N ALA A 335 -1.91 10.06 15.27
CA ALA A 335 -1.35 11.02 14.33
C ALA A 335 -2.43 11.60 13.39
N LEU A 336 -3.24 10.74 12.78
CA LEU A 336 -4.35 11.15 11.89
C LEU A 336 -5.40 11.97 12.65
N HIS A 337 -5.78 11.54 13.85
CA HIS A 337 -6.73 12.28 14.69
C HIS A 337 -6.22 13.68 15.03
N PHE A 338 -4.95 13.79 15.43
CA PHE A 338 -4.33 15.07 15.74
C PHE A 338 -4.25 15.98 14.51
N GLY A 339 -3.86 15.45 13.35
CA GLY A 339 -3.82 16.21 12.09
C GLY A 339 -5.20 16.73 11.67
N MET A 340 -6.24 15.91 11.85
CA MET A 340 -7.63 16.26 11.57
C MET A 340 -8.16 17.39 12.46
N ILE A 341 -7.91 17.31 13.78
CA ILE A 341 -8.33 18.35 14.74
C ILE A 341 -7.55 19.66 14.52
N LYS A 342 -6.24 19.56 14.25
CA LYS A 342 -5.40 20.74 14.04
C LYS A 342 -5.75 21.48 12.74
N CYS A 343 -6.39 20.82 11.77
CA CYS A 343 -6.69 21.41 10.48
C CYS A 343 -7.93 22.31 10.57
N PRO A 344 -7.80 23.66 10.39
CA PRO A 344 -8.94 24.57 10.56
C PRO A 344 -10.02 24.41 9.48
N ARG A 345 -9.76 23.63 8.41
CA ARG A 345 -10.71 23.37 7.30
C ARG A 345 -11.67 22.22 7.62
N THR A 346 -11.28 21.35 8.54
CA THR A 346 -11.98 20.10 8.81
C THR A 346 -12.31 19.91 10.27
N GLN A 347 -11.77 20.74 11.16
CA GLN A 347 -11.97 20.64 12.60
C GLN A 347 -13.46 20.64 13.00
N ASP A 348 -14.31 21.40 12.30
CA ASP A 348 -15.74 21.52 12.62
C ASP A 348 -16.56 20.34 12.05
N SER A 349 -16.32 20.01 10.77
CA SER A 349 -17.06 18.97 10.03
C SER A 349 -16.64 17.54 10.39
N LEU A 350 -15.36 17.33 10.71
CA LEU A 350 -14.78 16.02 11.03
C LEU A 350 -14.60 15.79 12.53
N LYS A 351 -15.12 16.67 13.39
CA LYS A 351 -15.09 16.48 14.84
C LYS A 351 -15.78 15.18 15.23
N ASP A 352 -15.13 14.39 16.09
CA ASP A 352 -15.68 13.19 16.74
C ASP A 352 -16.40 12.22 15.79
N ARG A 353 -15.90 12.05 14.56
CA ARG A 353 -16.57 11.21 13.54
C ARG A 353 -16.76 9.77 14.01
N LYS A 354 -18.03 9.44 14.27
CA LYS A 354 -18.46 8.10 14.64
C LYS A 354 -18.85 7.29 13.42
N GLU A 355 -18.58 6.00 13.48
CA GLU A 355 -19.09 5.01 12.52
C GLU A 355 -19.69 3.85 13.29
N TYR A 356 -20.68 3.18 12.69
CA TYR A 356 -21.34 2.05 13.32
C TYR A 356 -20.38 0.88 13.47
N ASP A 357 -20.19 0.42 14.70
CA ASP A 357 -19.41 -0.77 14.98
C ASP A 357 -20.30 -1.99 15.11
N LYS A 358 -20.09 -2.97 14.22
CA LYS A 358 -20.87 -4.22 14.22
C LYS A 358 -20.70 -5.02 15.50
N LYS A 359 -19.51 -5.01 16.12
CA LYS A 359 -19.24 -5.79 17.34
C LYS A 359 -19.86 -5.11 18.55
N ALA A 360 -19.66 -3.80 18.69
CA ALA A 360 -20.21 -3.04 19.82
C ALA A 360 -21.69 -2.66 19.65
N LYS A 361 -22.29 -2.92 18.48
CA LYS A 361 -23.67 -2.58 18.09
C LYS A 361 -24.03 -1.10 18.33
N LYS A 362 -23.05 -0.21 18.33
CA LYS A 362 -23.20 1.22 18.61
C LYS A 362 -22.30 2.07 17.73
N MET A 363 -22.61 3.36 17.67
CA MET A 363 -21.75 4.36 17.03
C MET A 363 -20.50 4.58 17.89
N VAL A 364 -19.33 4.34 17.33
CA VAL A 364 -18.04 4.56 18.01
C VAL A 364 -17.16 5.49 17.18
N PHE A 365 -16.34 6.29 17.86
CA PHE A 365 -15.34 7.09 17.19
C PHE A 365 -14.37 6.17 16.43
N LYS A 366 -14.13 6.49 15.15
CA LYS A 366 -13.12 5.81 14.32
C LYS A 366 -12.30 6.87 13.62
N ALA A 367 -11.02 7.01 14.00
CA ALA A 367 -10.09 7.92 13.33
C ALA A 367 -9.92 7.56 11.85
N ILE A 368 -9.88 6.26 11.54
CA ILE A 368 -9.75 5.72 10.18
C ILE A 368 -10.89 4.75 9.90
N ALA A 369 -11.75 5.07 8.93
CA ALA A 369 -12.82 4.20 8.46
C ALA A 369 -13.25 4.62 7.05
N PHE A 370 -13.77 3.68 6.27
CA PHE A 370 -14.50 4.04 5.06
C PHE A 370 -15.84 4.68 5.46
N ARG A 371 -16.01 5.96 5.15
CA ARG A 371 -17.22 6.70 5.55
C ARG A 371 -18.38 6.41 4.62
N HIS A 372 -19.53 6.12 5.20
CA HIS A 372 -20.68 5.63 4.43
C HIS A 372 -21.25 6.67 3.45
N TYR A 373 -21.12 7.98 3.70
CA TYR A 373 -21.57 9.02 2.76
C TYR A 373 -20.83 9.00 1.42
N LEU A 374 -19.64 8.37 1.36
CA LEU A 374 -18.94 8.13 0.10
C LEU A 374 -19.66 7.12 -0.80
N ARG A 375 -20.73 6.46 -0.32
CA ARG A 375 -21.61 5.57 -1.09
C ARG A 375 -22.82 6.26 -1.72
N VAL A 376 -22.99 7.57 -1.53
CA VAL A 376 -24.06 8.32 -2.23
C VAL A 376 -23.94 8.04 -3.74
N PRO A 377 -24.99 7.53 -4.40
CA PRO A 377 -24.90 6.99 -5.76
C PRO A 377 -24.64 8.09 -6.79
N THR A 378 -25.37 9.20 -6.69
CA THR A 378 -25.25 10.35 -7.60
C THR A 378 -23.89 11.04 -7.42
N ALA A 379 -23.08 11.07 -8.48
CA ALA A 379 -21.71 11.58 -8.41
C ALA A 379 -21.62 13.06 -8.03
N SER A 380 -22.52 13.90 -8.57
CA SER A 380 -22.59 15.33 -8.23
C SER A 380 -22.92 15.57 -6.76
N HIS A 381 -23.94 14.88 -6.23
CA HIS A 381 -24.33 14.95 -4.81
C HIS A 381 -23.21 14.47 -3.89
N ARG A 382 -22.58 13.33 -4.25
CA ARG A 382 -21.44 12.79 -3.50
C ARG A 382 -20.28 13.78 -3.47
N LYS A 383 -19.94 14.38 -4.62
CA LYS A 383 -18.87 15.38 -4.74
C LYS A 383 -19.18 16.64 -3.91
N ALA A 384 -20.39 17.17 -3.99
CA ALA A 384 -20.83 18.31 -3.18
C ALA A 384 -20.67 18.03 -1.68
N LEU A 385 -21.13 16.87 -1.22
CA LEU A 385 -21.01 16.48 0.18
C LEU A 385 -19.56 16.25 0.61
N ILE A 386 -18.72 15.60 -0.22
CA ILE A 386 -17.28 15.48 0.05
C ILE A 386 -16.65 16.87 0.21
N HIS A 387 -16.97 17.81 -0.69
CA HIS A 387 -16.40 19.15 -0.65
C HIS A 387 -16.78 19.92 0.61
N LEU A 388 -18.05 19.83 1.05
CA LEU A 388 -18.49 20.39 2.34
C LEU A 388 -17.73 19.78 3.51
N VAL A 389 -17.65 18.44 3.54
CA VAL A 389 -17.05 17.70 4.66
C VAL A 389 -15.55 17.94 4.76
N THR A 390 -14.83 18.01 3.64
CA THR A 390 -13.37 18.17 3.62
C THR A 390 -12.90 19.62 3.46
N GLY A 391 -13.82 20.59 3.48
CA GLY A 391 -13.50 22.02 3.35
C GLY A 391 -13.01 22.45 1.96
N ASN A 392 -13.36 21.74 0.87
CA ASN A 392 -13.00 22.13 -0.51
C ASN A 392 -14.12 22.89 -1.26
N HIS A 393 -15.13 23.35 -0.53
CA HIS A 393 -16.24 24.13 -1.07
C HIS A 393 -15.85 25.60 -1.30
N GLN A 394 -16.68 26.34 -2.06
CA GLN A 394 -16.44 27.75 -2.39
C GLN A 394 -17.16 28.74 -1.47
N LEU A 395 -17.49 28.33 -0.25
CA LEU A 395 -18.11 29.21 0.74
C LEU A 395 -17.08 30.20 1.30
N ALA A 396 -17.53 31.36 1.80
CA ALA A 396 -16.68 32.44 2.30
C ALA A 396 -15.71 31.95 3.39
N VAL A 397 -16.15 31.05 4.28
CA VAL A 397 -15.29 30.53 5.36
C VAL A 397 -14.01 29.86 4.84
N GLU A 398 -14.05 29.28 3.63
CA GLU A 398 -12.90 28.66 2.95
C GLU A 398 -12.28 29.56 1.89
N ARG A 399 -13.07 30.22 1.03
CA ARG A 399 -12.53 31.05 -0.07
C ARG A 399 -11.76 32.26 0.42
N LEU A 400 -12.24 32.92 1.48
CA LEU A 400 -11.58 34.09 2.04
C LEU A 400 -10.33 33.76 2.85
N ARG A 401 -9.95 32.48 2.99
CA ARG A 401 -8.66 32.06 3.57
C ARG A 401 -7.48 32.28 2.63
N TRP A 402 -7.74 32.52 1.35
CA TRP A 402 -6.71 32.57 0.32
C TRP A 402 -6.56 33.99 -0.23
N ASN A 403 -5.32 34.34 -0.57
CA ASN A 403 -5.06 35.49 -1.41
C ASN A 403 -5.49 35.16 -2.83
N GLU A 404 -6.29 36.03 -3.43
CA GLU A 404 -6.62 36.01 -4.85
C GLU A 404 -6.09 37.31 -5.49
N ARG A 405 -5.91 37.31 -6.82
CA ARG A 405 -5.24 38.40 -7.57
C ARG A 405 -5.72 39.81 -7.19
N ASN A 406 -7.01 39.95 -6.88
CA ASN A 406 -7.65 41.23 -6.52
C ASN A 406 -8.32 41.19 -5.13
N ARG A 407 -8.01 40.20 -4.28
CA ARG A 407 -8.63 40.07 -2.96
C ARG A 407 -7.63 39.56 -1.93
N PRO A 408 -7.27 40.36 -0.92
CA PRO A 408 -6.44 39.87 0.17
C PRO A 408 -7.19 38.82 0.99
N ARG A 409 -6.41 37.93 1.62
CA ARG A 409 -6.91 36.98 2.62
C ARG A 409 -7.57 37.73 3.78
N VAL A 410 -8.68 37.16 4.27
CA VAL A 410 -9.36 37.62 5.48
C VAL A 410 -8.96 36.69 6.63
N ASP A 411 -8.05 37.17 7.48
CA ASP A 411 -7.52 36.37 8.59
C ASP A 411 -8.57 36.03 9.64
N ASP A 412 -9.38 37.02 10.01
CA ASP A 412 -10.45 36.85 10.98
C ASP A 412 -11.59 35.98 10.40
N ARG A 413 -11.83 34.81 10.99
CA ARG A 413 -12.91 33.89 10.60
C ARG A 413 -14.28 34.57 10.68
N ASN A 414 -14.49 35.47 11.64
CA ASN A 414 -15.78 36.12 11.87
C ASN A 414 -16.12 37.14 10.77
N LYS A 415 -15.10 37.67 10.08
CA LYS A 415 -15.30 38.59 8.93
C LYS A 415 -15.61 37.86 7.62
N ARG A 416 -15.61 36.52 7.62
CA ARG A 416 -15.95 35.71 6.44
C ARG A 416 -17.46 35.51 6.32
N THR A 417 -18.16 36.64 6.23
CA THR A 417 -19.62 36.71 6.26
C THR A 417 -20.27 36.15 5.01
N CYS A 418 -21.51 35.66 5.17
CA CYS A 418 -22.40 35.16 4.13
C CYS A 418 -22.65 36.21 3.06
N ARG A 419 -22.52 35.81 1.78
CA ARG A 419 -22.75 36.67 0.62
C ARG A 419 -24.22 37.08 0.44
N PHE A 420 -25.13 36.44 1.18
CA PHE A 420 -26.56 36.74 1.11
C PHE A 420 -27.02 37.60 2.29
N CYS A 421 -26.77 37.15 3.53
CA CYS A 421 -27.29 37.85 4.71
C CYS A 421 -26.32 38.89 5.25
N HIS A 422 -25.02 38.81 4.92
CA HIS A 422 -23.94 39.66 5.43
C HIS A 422 -23.75 39.70 6.96
N VAL A 423 -24.56 38.97 7.74
CA VAL A 423 -24.53 38.94 9.21
C VAL A 423 -23.66 37.80 9.74
N GLN A 424 -23.98 36.56 9.36
CA GLN A 424 -23.34 35.35 9.90
C GLN A 424 -22.20 34.87 9.00
N ILE A 425 -21.34 34.00 9.54
CA ILE A 425 -20.24 33.38 8.79
C ILE A 425 -20.81 32.47 7.69
N GLU A 426 -20.25 32.54 6.47
CA GLU A 426 -20.64 31.62 5.39
C GLU A 426 -19.97 30.25 5.54
N ASP A 427 -20.48 29.44 6.46
CA ASP A 427 -20.06 28.05 6.65
C ASP A 427 -21.19 27.05 6.27
N PRO A 428 -20.88 25.74 6.19
CA PRO A 428 -21.86 24.75 5.74
C PRO A 428 -23.18 24.77 6.53
N PRO A 429 -23.20 24.76 7.89
CA PRO A 429 -24.47 24.80 8.61
C PRO A 429 -25.26 26.08 8.36
N HIS A 430 -24.60 27.25 8.31
CA HIS A 430 -25.30 28.50 8.04
C HIS A 430 -26.06 28.44 6.71
N VAL A 431 -25.37 28.03 5.65
CA VAL A 431 -25.93 28.02 4.30
C VAL A 431 -26.98 26.92 4.11
N LEU A 432 -26.79 25.76 4.76
CA LEU A 432 -27.71 24.62 4.62
C LEU A 432 -28.96 24.74 5.49
N PHE A 433 -28.86 25.33 6.68
CA PHE A 433 -29.90 25.22 7.71
C PHE A 433 -30.42 26.55 8.22
N GLU A 434 -29.66 27.64 8.16
CA GLU A 434 -29.98 28.87 8.89
C GLU A 434 -30.33 30.05 8.00
N CYS A 435 -29.55 30.30 6.94
CA CYS A 435 -29.65 31.50 6.11
C CYS A 435 -31.06 31.67 5.52
N ARG A 436 -31.71 32.82 5.72
CA ARG A 436 -33.06 33.12 5.19
C ARG A 436 -33.07 34.22 4.13
N ALA A 437 -31.90 34.76 3.77
CA ALA A 437 -31.79 35.91 2.88
C ALA A 437 -32.06 35.59 1.40
N ASN A 438 -31.99 34.32 0.99
CA ASN A 438 -32.30 33.89 -0.37
C ASN A 438 -33.54 32.96 -0.38
N ALA A 439 -34.57 33.36 -1.12
CA ALA A 439 -35.86 32.64 -1.16
C ALA A 439 -35.76 31.25 -1.79
N GLU A 440 -34.90 31.06 -2.80
CA GLU A 440 -34.71 29.76 -3.45
C GLU A 440 -34.02 28.76 -2.51
N ILE A 441 -32.98 29.18 -1.79
CA ILE A 441 -32.32 28.36 -0.77
C ILE A 441 -33.32 27.96 0.33
N VAL A 442 -34.20 28.89 0.74
CA VAL A 442 -35.27 28.60 1.70
C VAL A 442 -36.24 27.55 1.15
N SER A 443 -36.65 27.66 -0.12
CA SER A 443 -37.55 26.70 -0.78
C SER A 443 -36.95 25.29 -0.87
N VAL A 444 -35.69 25.19 -1.29
CA VAL A 444 -34.95 23.92 -1.37
C VAL A 444 -34.83 23.27 0.02
N ARG A 445 -34.47 24.05 1.05
CA ARG A 445 -34.39 23.59 2.43
C ARG A 445 -35.75 23.13 2.97
N ASN A 446 -36.83 23.88 2.73
CA ASN A 446 -38.17 23.48 3.17
C ASN A 446 -38.64 22.18 2.51
N THR A 447 -38.31 22.00 1.22
CA THR A 447 -38.55 20.74 0.50
C THR A 447 -37.78 19.58 1.12
N PHE A 448 -36.50 19.78 1.45
CA PHE A 448 -35.70 18.79 2.15
C PHE A 448 -36.28 18.44 3.52
N ILE A 449 -36.59 19.44 4.36
CA ILE A 449 -37.14 19.23 5.71
C ILE A 449 -38.46 18.46 5.63
N SER A 450 -39.34 18.83 4.71
CA SER A 450 -40.65 18.16 4.54
C SER A 450 -40.47 16.69 4.17
N LYS A 451 -39.58 16.38 3.22
CA LYS A 451 -39.29 14.99 2.82
C LYS A 451 -38.59 14.20 3.93
N MET A 452 -37.61 14.81 4.58
CA MET A 452 -36.87 14.19 5.67
C MET A 452 -37.79 13.84 6.85
N LEU A 453 -38.69 14.75 7.25
CA LEU A 453 -39.61 14.51 8.36
C LEU A 453 -40.73 13.51 7.99
N ALA A 454 -41.15 13.49 6.72
CA ALA A 454 -42.12 12.51 6.23
C ALA A 454 -41.54 11.07 6.23
N GLU A 455 -40.30 10.90 5.77
CA GLU A 455 -39.65 9.58 5.70
C GLU A 455 -39.00 9.17 7.04
N PHE A 456 -38.50 10.13 7.81
CA PHE A 456 -37.71 9.90 9.03
C PHE A 456 -38.11 10.85 10.18
N PRO A 457 -39.28 10.64 10.82
CA PRO A 457 -39.82 11.53 11.87
C PRO A 457 -38.91 11.70 13.10
N MET A 458 -37.98 10.77 13.33
CA MET A 458 -37.00 10.79 14.41
C MET A 458 -36.04 12.00 14.38
N HIS A 459 -35.91 12.68 13.24
CA HIS A 459 -35.09 13.90 13.07
C HIS A 459 -35.83 15.19 13.41
N SER A 460 -37.07 15.11 13.94
CA SER A 460 -37.81 16.26 14.48
C SER A 460 -37.23 16.81 15.79
N ARG A 461 -36.26 16.11 16.39
CA ARG A 461 -35.61 16.52 17.64
C ARG A 461 -34.90 17.86 17.48
N ARG A 462 -34.96 18.69 18.51
CA ARG A 462 -34.22 19.95 18.58
C ARG A 462 -32.74 19.63 18.76
N PHE A 463 -31.91 20.11 17.85
CA PHE A 463 -30.45 20.04 17.96
C PHE A 463 -29.95 21.26 18.74
N GLU A 464 -28.93 21.07 19.57
CA GLU A 464 -28.33 22.14 20.38
C GLU A 464 -27.53 23.13 19.53
N ASP A 465 -26.89 22.63 18.46
CA ASP A 465 -26.04 23.39 17.54
C ASP A 465 -26.25 22.96 16.08
N ALA A 466 -26.10 23.88 15.13
CA ALA A 466 -26.26 23.63 13.71
C ALA A 466 -25.17 22.68 13.16
N TRP A 467 -23.96 22.71 13.73
CA TRP A 467 -22.95 21.71 13.40
C TRP A 467 -23.28 20.32 13.96
N ASP A 468 -24.00 20.21 15.08
CA ASP A 468 -24.47 18.92 15.58
C ASP A 468 -25.53 18.32 14.66
N LEU A 469 -26.45 19.14 14.14
CA LEU A 469 -27.36 18.72 13.08
C LEU A 469 -26.60 18.24 11.84
N PHE A 470 -25.61 19.02 11.37
CA PHE A 470 -24.76 18.64 10.22
C PHE A 470 -24.11 17.26 10.43
N ARG A 471 -23.46 17.05 11.58
CA ARG A 471 -22.77 15.80 11.91
C ARG A 471 -23.74 14.64 12.08
N SER A 472 -24.91 14.88 12.65
CA SER A 472 -25.97 13.87 12.82
C SER A 472 -26.50 13.39 11.47
N LEU A 473 -26.85 14.31 10.57
CA LEU A 473 -27.31 13.98 9.22
C LEU A 473 -26.23 13.27 8.40
N LEU A 474 -24.97 13.71 8.53
CA LEU A 474 -23.83 13.07 7.89
C LEU A 474 -23.55 11.66 8.43
N ALA A 475 -23.95 11.37 9.68
CA ALA A 475 -23.78 10.07 10.32
C ALA A 475 -24.92 9.07 9.99
N ASP A 476 -26.08 9.57 9.55
CA ASP A 476 -27.27 8.76 9.30
C ASP A 476 -27.35 8.25 7.85
N LYS A 477 -27.14 6.95 7.68
CA LYS A 477 -27.25 6.24 6.40
C LYS A 477 -28.61 6.37 5.72
N LYS A 478 -29.69 6.56 6.49
CA LYS A 478 -31.05 6.64 5.94
C LYS A 478 -31.28 7.96 5.23
N VAL A 479 -30.78 9.06 5.82
CA VAL A 479 -31.00 10.42 5.31
C VAL A 479 -29.91 10.86 4.33
N ILE A 480 -28.78 10.15 4.27
CA ILE A 480 -27.58 10.62 3.57
C ILE A 480 -27.78 10.99 2.10
N ASN A 481 -28.67 10.30 1.39
CA ASN A 481 -28.96 10.60 -0.02
C ASN A 481 -29.75 11.90 -0.17
N LEU A 482 -30.75 12.13 0.71
CA LEU A 482 -31.49 13.39 0.76
C LEU A 482 -30.58 14.54 1.18
N PHE A 483 -29.72 14.31 2.17
CA PHE A 483 -28.78 15.31 2.65
C PHE A 483 -27.73 15.68 1.61
N ALA A 484 -27.19 14.70 0.88
CA ALA A 484 -26.27 14.95 -0.22
C ALA A 484 -26.92 15.72 -1.38
N LYS A 485 -28.22 15.47 -1.64
CA LYS A 485 -28.99 16.26 -2.62
C LYS A 485 -29.17 17.70 -2.16
N LEU A 486 -29.59 17.93 -0.90
CA LEU A 486 -29.67 19.28 -0.32
C LEU A 486 -28.34 20.03 -0.47
N ALA A 487 -27.23 19.37 -0.11
CA ALA A 487 -25.89 19.93 -0.24
C ALA A 487 -25.58 20.35 -1.68
N PHE A 488 -25.95 19.54 -2.67
CA PHE A 488 -25.74 19.88 -4.08
C PHE A 488 -26.61 21.05 -4.52
N ASP A 489 -27.93 20.98 -4.33
CA ASP A 489 -28.88 21.99 -4.78
C ASP A 489 -28.55 23.36 -4.16
N VAL A 490 -28.23 23.40 -2.86
CA VAL A 490 -27.86 24.65 -2.17
C VAL A 490 -26.53 25.20 -2.66
N LEU A 491 -25.52 24.34 -2.89
CA LEU A 491 -24.21 24.82 -3.36
C LEU A 491 -24.28 25.36 -4.79
N GLU A 492 -25.10 24.80 -5.67
CA GLU A 492 -25.31 25.35 -7.02
C GLU A 492 -25.85 26.78 -6.95
N LEU A 493 -26.86 27.01 -6.11
CA LEU A 493 -27.42 28.35 -5.89
C LEU A 493 -26.40 29.33 -5.29
N VAL A 494 -25.60 28.86 -4.32
CA VAL A 494 -24.57 29.69 -3.67
C VAL A 494 -23.45 30.04 -4.65
N TYR A 495 -23.03 29.09 -5.49
CA TYR A 495 -21.94 29.29 -6.45
C TYR A 495 -22.36 30.13 -7.66
N ALA A 496 -23.66 30.22 -7.94
CA ALA A 496 -24.19 31.13 -8.96
C ALA A 496 -24.07 32.61 -8.58
N VAL A 497 -23.87 32.93 -7.30
CA VAL A 497 -23.73 34.31 -6.80
C VAL A 497 -22.29 34.59 -6.45
N ASP A 498 -21.71 35.63 -7.04
CA ASP A 498 -20.32 36.00 -6.78
C ASP A 498 -20.10 36.42 -5.32
N LEU A 499 -19.03 35.90 -4.73
CA LEU A 499 -18.61 36.27 -3.37
C LEU A 499 -18.15 37.74 -3.26
N LEU A 500 -17.92 38.38 -4.40
CA LEU A 500 -17.39 39.74 -4.55
C LEU A 500 -18.46 40.82 -4.70
N ASN A 501 -19.76 40.46 -4.77
CA ASN A 501 -20.85 41.42 -4.67
C ASN A 501 -21.05 41.87 -3.21
N LYS A 502 -19.97 42.40 -2.61
CA LYS A 502 -19.97 43.08 -1.33
C LYS A 502 -19.97 44.58 -1.54
#